data_AF-A0A3D2WET7-F1
#
_entry.id   AF-A0A3D2WET7-F1
#
_cell.length_a   1.000
_cell.length_b   1.000
_cell.length_c   1.000
_cell.angle_alpha   90.00
_cell.angle_beta   90.00
_cell.angle_gamma   90.00
#
_symmetry.space_group_name_H-M   'P 1'
#
loop_
_entity.id
_entity.type
_entity.pdbx_description
1 polymer ?
#
loop_
_entity_poly.entity_id
_entity_poly.type
_entity_poly.pdbx_seq_one_letter_code
_entity_poly.pdbx_strand_id
1 'polypeptide(L)'
;MLSDRGELAFITPLRVDYEAHSEALGNLYHPQDNPQGVIPLNVAENTLSWPDLRQKISRITAETQIPDWVPGYTSMLGAPDFRTAAASFLEKHLTACPLAPDQLGVSAGATSVIEMTSFILADSGDVAVIPAPCYPVYKQDIGNMSGMERYDL
;
A
#
# COMPACT_ATOMS: atom_id res chain seq x y z
N MET A 1 24.96 9.25 -13.14
CA MET A 1 24.30 10.45 -12.59
C MET A 1 22.82 10.13 -12.44
N LEU A 2 22.19 10.56 -11.35
CA LEU A 2 20.75 10.40 -11.15
C LEU A 2 20.01 11.45 -11.99
N SER A 3 18.73 11.23 -12.27
CA SER A 3 17.85 12.29 -12.80
C SER A 3 17.46 13.25 -11.67
N ASP A 4 16.97 14.45 -11.98
CA ASP A 4 16.48 15.42 -10.98
C ASP A 4 15.49 14.79 -10.00
N ARG A 5 14.61 13.93 -10.51
CA ARG A 5 13.64 13.18 -9.70
C ARG A 5 14.31 12.14 -8.79
N GLY A 6 15.33 11.45 -9.29
CA GLY A 6 16.13 10.52 -8.50
C GLY A 6 16.95 11.23 -7.42
N GLU A 7 17.49 12.41 -7.70
CA GLU A 7 18.19 13.24 -6.72
C GLU A 7 17.22 13.73 -5.63
N LEU A 8 16.05 14.25 -6.01
CA LEU A 8 15.02 14.67 -5.06
C LEU A 8 14.55 13.53 -4.16
N ALA A 9 14.29 12.35 -4.73
CA ALA A 9 13.89 11.18 -3.96
C ALA A 9 14.99 10.71 -3.00
N PHE A 10 16.27 10.84 -3.38
CA PHE A 10 17.40 10.45 -2.54
C PHE A 10 17.54 11.35 -1.30
N ILE A 11 17.28 12.64 -1.42
CA ILE A 11 17.41 13.60 -0.30
C ILE A 11 16.13 13.76 0.52
N THR A 12 14.99 13.27 0.01
CA THR A 12 13.69 13.43 0.68
C THR A 12 13.45 12.24 1.61
N PRO A 13 13.33 12.45 2.94
CA PRO A 13 12.99 11.37 3.85
C PRO A 13 11.58 10.84 3.52
N LEU A 14 11.42 9.52 3.49
CA LEU A 14 10.13 8.87 3.21
C LEU A 14 9.10 9.23 4.29
N ARG A 15 9.54 9.23 5.55
CA ARG A 15 8.72 9.51 6.74
C ARG A 15 9.62 10.12 7.83
N VAL A 16 9.08 11.07 8.57
CA VAL A 16 9.84 11.86 9.57
C VAL A 16 10.34 11.02 10.75
N ASP A 17 9.69 9.88 11.01
CA ASP A 17 9.97 8.98 12.12
C ASP A 17 10.83 7.77 11.71
N TYR A 18 11.37 7.75 10.48
CA TYR A 18 12.09 6.59 9.96
C TYR A 18 13.31 6.21 10.80
N GLU A 19 14.13 7.18 11.21
CA GLU A 19 15.32 6.94 12.02
C GLU A 19 14.95 6.37 13.39
N ALA A 20 14.00 7.00 14.08
CA ALA A 20 13.49 6.52 15.37
C ALA A 20 12.88 5.11 15.25
N HIS A 21 12.18 4.82 14.16
CA HIS A 21 11.68 3.47 13.87
C HIS A 21 12.83 2.46 13.71
N SER A 22 13.85 2.80 12.92
CA SER A 22 15.00 1.95 12.67
C SER A 22 15.80 1.68 13.94
N GLU A 23 16.00 2.69 14.78
CA GLU A 23 16.61 2.53 16.10
C GLU A 23 15.78 1.59 16.97
N ALA A 24 14.46 1.77 16.96
CA ALA A 24 13.56 0.93 17.74
C ALA A 24 13.60 -0.55 17.32
N LEU A 25 13.66 -0.83 16.02
CA LEU A 25 13.81 -2.19 15.49
C LEU A 25 15.13 -2.86 15.94
N GLY A 26 16.18 -2.06 16.20
CA GLY A 26 17.45 -2.55 16.73
C GLY A 26 17.45 -2.85 18.23
N ASN A 27 16.42 -2.42 18.97
CA ASN A 27 16.34 -2.54 20.44
C ASN A 27 14.94 -2.97 20.89
N LEU A 28 14.32 -3.94 20.23
CA LEU A 28 12.96 -4.35 20.54
C LEU A 28 12.83 -4.89 21.97
N TYR A 29 11.73 -4.49 22.62
CA TYR A 29 11.31 -5.03 23.91
C TYR A 29 11.07 -6.54 23.81
N HIS A 30 11.56 -7.27 24.82
CA HIS A 30 11.20 -8.66 25.05
C HIS A 30 11.06 -8.91 26.57
N PRO A 31 9.98 -9.53 27.05
CA PRO A 31 9.68 -9.59 28.48
C PRO A 31 10.72 -10.34 29.33
N GLN A 32 11.50 -11.25 28.74
CA GLN A 32 12.60 -11.95 29.42
C GLN A 32 13.98 -11.45 28.97
N ASP A 33 14.26 -11.56 27.67
CA ASP A 33 15.57 -11.26 27.09
C ASP A 33 15.92 -9.76 26.96
N ASN A 34 14.95 -8.85 26.85
CA ASN A 34 15.21 -7.40 26.74
C ASN A 34 14.08 -6.56 27.37
N PRO A 35 13.88 -6.62 28.69
CA PRO A 35 12.75 -5.96 29.35
C PRO A 35 12.86 -4.42 29.36
N GLN A 36 14.03 -3.87 28.99
CA GLN A 36 14.28 -2.43 28.84
C GLN A 36 14.30 -1.99 27.37
N GLY A 37 14.00 -2.89 26.43
CA GLY A 37 13.86 -2.57 25.03
C GLY A 37 12.62 -1.71 24.76
N VAL A 38 12.48 -1.27 23.51
CA VAL A 38 11.42 -0.37 23.08
C VAL A 38 10.28 -1.10 22.36
N ILE A 39 9.07 -0.55 22.47
CA ILE A 39 7.89 -1.03 21.77
C ILE A 39 7.56 0.00 20.69
N PRO A 40 7.83 -0.27 19.40
CA PRO A 40 7.48 0.66 18.33
C PRO A 40 5.96 0.71 18.15
N LEU A 41 5.39 1.92 18.23
CA LEU A 41 3.94 2.18 18.07
C LEU A 41 3.66 3.10 16.88
N ASN A 42 4.59 3.18 15.93
CA ASN A 42 4.58 4.14 14.84
C ASN A 42 4.35 3.51 13.45
N VAL A 43 4.06 2.21 13.37
CA VAL A 43 3.73 1.53 12.11
C VAL A 43 2.34 0.93 12.19
N ALA A 44 1.52 1.23 11.19
CA ALA A 44 0.17 0.71 11.05
C ALA A 44 0.19 -0.66 10.35
N GLU A 45 0.51 -1.70 11.11
CA GLU A 45 0.45 -3.09 10.66
C GLU A 45 -0.61 -3.87 11.43
N ASN A 46 -1.37 -4.71 10.74
CA ASN A 46 -2.34 -5.60 11.36
C ASN A 46 -1.87 -7.05 11.25
N THR A 47 -1.29 -7.56 12.32
CA THR A 47 -0.82 -8.96 12.43
C THR A 47 -1.76 -9.84 13.24
N LEU A 48 -2.87 -9.28 13.75
CA LEU A 48 -3.77 -9.97 14.69
C LEU A 48 -4.39 -11.23 14.08
N SER A 49 -4.76 -11.18 12.80
CA SER A 49 -5.37 -12.29 12.07
C SER A 49 -4.36 -13.20 11.36
N TRP A 50 -3.05 -12.98 11.56
CA TRP A 50 -2.04 -13.75 10.85
C TRP A 50 -2.12 -15.26 11.08
N PRO A 51 -2.37 -15.79 12.29
CA PRO A 51 -2.49 -17.24 12.49
C PRO A 51 -3.58 -17.88 11.62
N ASP A 52 -4.75 -17.24 11.52
CA ASP A 52 -5.88 -17.72 10.74
C ASP A 52 -5.61 -17.62 9.24
N LEU A 53 -5.06 -16.48 8.79
CA LEU A 53 -4.67 -16.27 7.40
C LEU A 53 -3.62 -17.28 6.96
N ARG A 54 -2.59 -17.49 7.77
CA ARG A 54 -1.54 -18.48 7.50
C ARG A 54 -2.14 -19.88 7.34
N GLN A 55 -2.98 -20.31 8.27
CA GLN A 55 -3.62 -21.63 8.18
C GLN A 55 -4.46 -21.76 6.90
N LYS A 56 -5.24 -20.73 6.56
CA LYS A 56 -6.10 -20.73 5.38
C LYS A 56 -5.29 -20.75 4.08
N ILE A 57 -4.25 -19.92 3.97
CA ILE A 57 -3.36 -19.86 2.81
C ILE A 57 -2.65 -21.20 2.63
N SER A 58 -2.03 -21.75 3.69
CA SER A 58 -1.34 -23.04 3.62
C SER A 58 -2.26 -24.16 3.14
N ARG A 59 -3.50 -24.21 3.64
CA ARG A 59 -4.49 -25.20 3.19
C ARG A 59 -4.83 -25.04 1.72
N ILE A 60 -5.15 -23.82 1.26
CA ILE A 60 -5.50 -23.55 -0.14
C ILE A 60 -4.37 -23.99 -1.06
N THR A 61 -3.13 -23.60 -0.75
CA THR A 61 -1.96 -23.93 -1.58
C THR A 61 -1.66 -25.43 -1.60
N ALA A 62 -1.98 -26.17 -0.54
CA ALA A 62 -1.82 -27.63 -0.50
C ALA A 62 -2.92 -28.38 -1.27
N GLU A 63 -4.15 -27.85 -1.28
CA GLU A 63 -5.33 -28.52 -1.86
C GLU A 63 -5.62 -28.07 -3.31
N THR A 64 -5.08 -26.93 -3.75
CA THR A 64 -5.41 -26.31 -5.04
C THR A 64 -4.21 -26.32 -5.98
N GLN A 65 -4.40 -26.84 -7.19
CA GLN A 65 -3.38 -26.73 -8.24
C GLN A 65 -3.30 -25.28 -8.73
N ILE A 66 -2.07 -24.79 -8.93
CA ILE A 66 -1.83 -23.48 -9.54
C ILE A 66 -2.36 -23.53 -10.99
N PRO A 67 -3.27 -22.63 -11.40
CA PRO A 67 -3.79 -22.62 -12.76
C PRO A 67 -2.72 -22.36 -13.82
N ASP A 68 -2.86 -23.00 -14.99
CA ASP A 68 -1.90 -22.87 -16.12
C ASP A 68 -1.76 -21.45 -16.67
N TRP A 69 -2.72 -20.56 -16.41
CA TRP A 69 -2.68 -19.16 -16.85
C TRP A 69 -1.76 -18.28 -16.00
N VAL A 70 -1.43 -18.69 -14.76
CA VAL A 70 -0.63 -17.91 -13.80
C VAL A 70 0.74 -17.45 -14.33
N PRO A 71 1.54 -18.27 -15.04
CA PRO A 71 2.82 -17.81 -15.58
C PRO A 71 2.70 -16.82 -16.76
N GLY A 72 1.51 -16.63 -17.32
CA GLY A 72 1.27 -15.79 -18.49
C GLY A 72 0.68 -14.42 -18.15
N TYR A 73 0.56 -13.58 -19.18
CA TYR A 73 -0.23 -12.35 -19.07
C TYR A 73 -1.71 -12.66 -18.83
N THR A 74 -2.35 -11.84 -18.02
CA THR A 74 -3.80 -11.79 -17.86
C THR A 74 -4.35 -10.45 -18.37
N SER A 75 -5.60 -10.11 -18.06
CA SER A 75 -6.14 -8.79 -18.35
C SER A 75 -5.30 -7.67 -17.74
N MET A 76 -5.18 -6.54 -18.42
CA MET A 76 -4.50 -5.34 -17.90
C MET A 76 -5.15 -4.80 -16.61
N LEU A 77 -6.44 -5.10 -16.39
CA LEU A 77 -7.14 -4.74 -15.15
C LEU A 77 -6.84 -5.70 -14.00
N GLY A 78 -6.17 -6.83 -14.25
CA GLY A 78 -5.99 -7.93 -13.32
C GLY A 78 -6.86 -9.15 -13.68
N ALA A 79 -6.49 -10.31 -13.13
CA ALA A 79 -7.15 -11.59 -13.41
C ALA A 79 -8.68 -11.50 -13.17
N PRO A 80 -9.54 -11.91 -14.13
CA PRO A 80 -10.99 -11.79 -13.99
C PRO A 80 -11.57 -12.43 -12.72
N ASP A 81 -11.08 -13.62 -12.36
CA ASP A 81 -11.53 -14.34 -11.16
C ASP A 81 -11.17 -13.57 -9.88
N PHE A 82 -9.97 -12.97 -9.85
CA PHE A 82 -9.54 -12.13 -8.74
C PHE A 82 -10.39 -10.87 -8.62
N ARG A 83 -10.66 -10.18 -9.73
CA ARG A 83 -11.51 -8.98 -9.73
C ARG A 83 -12.93 -9.28 -9.26
N THR A 84 -13.48 -10.42 -9.66
CA THR A 84 -14.82 -10.87 -9.23
C THR A 84 -14.85 -11.11 -7.71
N ALA A 85 -13.85 -11.81 -7.19
CA ALA A 85 -13.72 -12.05 -5.75
C ALA A 85 -13.51 -10.76 -4.96
N ALA A 86 -12.66 -9.86 -5.47
CA ALA A 86 -12.37 -8.56 -4.85
C ALA A 86 -13.62 -7.66 -4.82
N ALA A 87 -14.36 -7.57 -5.93
CA ALA A 87 -15.62 -6.84 -5.99
C ALA A 87 -16.59 -7.35 -4.92
N SER A 88 -16.83 -8.67 -4.89
CA SER A 88 -17.72 -9.31 -3.90
C SER A 88 -17.28 -9.04 -2.45
N PHE A 89 -15.97 -9.03 -2.19
CA PHE A 89 -15.43 -8.73 -0.86
C PHE A 89 -15.67 -7.26 -0.47
N LEU A 90 -15.39 -6.33 -1.38
CA LEU A 90 -15.56 -4.90 -1.16
C LEU A 90 -17.04 -4.51 -1.01
N GLU A 91 -17.93 -5.09 -1.82
CA GLU A 91 -19.39 -4.91 -1.67
C GLU A 91 -19.86 -5.28 -0.27
N LYS A 92 -19.40 -6.45 0.22
CA LYS A 92 -19.82 -7.00 1.50
C LYS A 92 -19.24 -6.25 2.70
N HIS A 93 -17.99 -5.79 2.60
CA HIS A 93 -17.23 -5.34 3.76
C HIS A 93 -16.91 -3.84 3.77
N LEU A 94 -17.05 -3.15 2.64
CA LEU A 94 -16.62 -1.76 2.51
C LEU A 94 -17.68 -0.83 1.90
N THR A 95 -18.20 -1.13 0.71
CA THR A 95 -18.96 -0.15 -0.08
C THR A 95 -20.46 -0.18 0.18
N ALA A 96 -21.02 -1.31 0.66
CA ALA A 96 -22.45 -1.52 0.83
C ALA A 96 -23.29 -1.25 -0.45
N CYS A 97 -22.65 -1.23 -1.62
CA CYS A 97 -23.26 -1.04 -2.93
C CYS A 97 -22.62 -2.00 -3.94
N PRO A 98 -23.35 -2.41 -5.00
CA PRO A 98 -22.81 -3.28 -6.03
C PRO A 98 -21.60 -2.65 -6.75
N LEU A 99 -20.58 -3.46 -7.03
CA LEU A 99 -19.37 -3.13 -7.76
C LEU A 99 -19.25 -4.07 -8.96
N ALA A 100 -19.30 -3.51 -10.17
CA ALA A 100 -19.07 -4.29 -11.37
C ALA A 100 -17.57 -4.70 -11.42
N PRO A 101 -17.24 -6.00 -11.52
CA PRO A 101 -15.84 -6.44 -11.62
C PRO A 101 -15.07 -5.79 -12.77
N ASP A 102 -15.76 -5.44 -13.86
CA ASP A 102 -15.20 -4.76 -15.04
C ASP A 102 -14.89 -3.28 -14.84
N GLN A 103 -15.30 -2.70 -13.71
CA GLN A 103 -14.93 -1.35 -13.28
C GLN A 103 -13.82 -1.36 -12.21
N LEU A 104 -13.30 -2.54 -11.85
CA LEU A 104 -12.23 -2.69 -10.87
C LEU A 104 -10.89 -2.94 -11.58
N GLY A 105 -9.91 -2.07 -11.36
CA GLY A 105 -8.52 -2.27 -11.74
C GLY A 105 -7.65 -2.64 -10.53
N VAL A 106 -6.66 -3.49 -10.73
CA VAL A 106 -5.72 -3.92 -9.68
C VAL A 106 -4.35 -3.30 -9.93
N SER A 107 -3.73 -2.77 -8.88
CA SER A 107 -2.36 -2.28 -8.91
C SER A 107 -1.52 -2.85 -7.77
N ALA A 108 -0.21 -2.61 -7.80
CA ALA A 108 0.76 -3.04 -6.80
C ALA A 108 0.64 -2.23 -5.49
N GLY A 109 -0.50 -2.35 -4.82
CA GLY A 109 -0.79 -1.68 -3.55
C GLY A 109 -1.39 -0.28 -3.68
N ALA A 110 -1.81 0.28 -2.54
CA ALA A 110 -2.50 1.57 -2.48
C ALA A 110 -1.64 2.74 -2.99
N THR A 111 -0.34 2.74 -2.70
CA THR A 111 0.60 3.76 -3.19
C THR A 111 0.57 3.88 -4.72
N SER A 112 0.62 2.75 -5.44
CA SER A 112 0.56 2.78 -6.91
C SER A 112 -0.81 3.24 -7.42
N VAL A 113 -1.91 2.93 -6.72
CA VAL A 113 -3.24 3.44 -7.07
C VAL A 113 -3.29 4.96 -6.91
N ILE A 114 -2.75 5.51 -5.81
CA ILE A 114 -2.70 6.96 -5.56
C ILE A 114 -1.84 7.67 -6.62
N GLU A 115 -0.64 7.14 -6.90
CA GLU A 115 0.27 7.68 -7.90
C GLU A 115 -0.36 7.68 -9.30
N MET A 116 -0.93 6.55 -9.73
CA MET A 116 -1.65 6.46 -11.01
C MET A 116 -2.83 7.42 -11.08
N THR A 117 -3.58 7.57 -9.98
CA THR A 117 -4.70 8.50 -9.91
C THR A 117 -4.23 9.95 -10.07
N SER A 118 -3.11 10.33 -9.45
CA SER A 118 -2.53 11.66 -9.62
C SER A 118 -2.15 11.93 -11.07
N PHE A 119 -1.57 10.94 -11.75
CA PHE A 119 -1.22 11.04 -13.17
C PHE A 119 -2.41 11.20 -14.12
N ILE A 120 -3.54 10.56 -13.79
CA ILE A 120 -4.71 10.58 -14.67
C ILE A 120 -5.51 11.89 -14.50
N LEU A 121 -5.48 12.47 -13.30
CA LEU A 121 -6.37 13.57 -12.92
C LEU A 121 -5.72 14.95 -12.95
N ALA A 122 -4.39 15.05 -13.03
CA ALA A 122 -3.67 16.31 -12.83
C ALA A 122 -2.42 16.41 -13.69
N ASP A 123 -2.01 17.65 -13.97
CA ASP A 123 -0.74 17.99 -14.57
C ASP A 123 0.29 18.42 -13.51
N SER A 124 1.57 18.46 -13.88
CA SER A 124 2.64 18.94 -13.01
C SER A 124 2.37 20.38 -12.54
N GLY A 125 2.39 20.60 -11.22
CA GLY A 125 2.08 21.89 -10.59
C GLY A 125 0.62 22.07 -10.16
N ASP A 126 -0.29 21.16 -10.52
CA ASP A 126 -1.65 21.15 -9.96
C ASP A 126 -1.64 20.78 -8.46
N VAL A 127 -2.71 21.13 -7.76
CA VAL A 127 -2.78 21.02 -6.29
C VAL A 127 -3.83 20.00 -5.83
N ALA A 128 -3.42 19.07 -4.97
CA ALA A 128 -4.31 18.17 -4.23
C ALA A 128 -4.61 18.78 -2.86
N VAL A 129 -5.88 19.12 -2.62
CA VAL A 129 -6.35 19.58 -1.31
C VAL A 129 -6.70 18.37 -0.45
N ILE A 130 -5.98 18.17 0.66
CA ILE A 130 -6.15 17.02 1.55
C ILE A 130 -6.45 17.52 2.98
N PRO A 131 -7.55 17.06 3.63
CA PRO A 131 -7.82 17.40 5.02
C PRO A 131 -6.69 16.96 5.96
N ALA A 132 -6.24 17.86 6.85
CA ALA A 132 -5.22 17.54 7.85
C ALA A 132 -5.82 17.18 9.24
N PRO A 133 -5.19 16.30 10.03
CA PRO A 133 -4.00 15.51 9.71
C PRO A 133 -4.32 14.32 8.81
N CYS A 134 -3.36 13.91 7.97
CA CYS A 134 -3.51 12.76 7.08
C CYS A 134 -2.19 12.00 6.91
N TYR A 135 -2.22 10.95 6.11
CA TYR A 135 -1.05 10.11 5.81
C TYR A 135 0.11 10.98 5.27
N PRO A 136 1.28 11.00 5.94
CA PRO A 136 2.34 11.95 5.63
C PRO A 136 2.95 11.73 4.24
N VAL A 137 2.96 10.49 3.76
CA VAL A 137 3.62 10.13 2.49
C VAL A 137 2.77 10.49 1.27
N TYR A 138 1.52 10.97 1.43
CA TYR A 138 0.74 11.46 0.29
C TYR A 138 1.46 12.50 -0.55
N LYS A 139 2.32 13.34 0.06
CA LYS A 139 3.12 14.32 -0.66
C LYS A 139 4.03 13.66 -1.70
N GLN A 140 4.71 12.59 -1.31
CA GLN A 140 5.59 11.82 -2.19
C GLN A 140 4.78 10.96 -3.17
N ASP A 141 3.73 10.30 -2.71
CA ASP A 141 2.91 9.39 -3.55
C ASP A 141 2.29 10.12 -4.75
N ILE A 142 1.84 11.37 -4.58
CA ILE A 142 1.32 12.18 -5.70
C ILE A 142 2.43 12.96 -6.40
N GLY A 143 3.41 13.51 -5.66
CA GLY A 143 4.37 14.46 -6.21
C GLY A 143 5.54 13.82 -6.94
N ASN A 144 5.99 12.64 -6.52
CA ASN A 144 7.24 12.05 -7.03
C ASN A 144 7.18 11.83 -8.53
N MET A 145 6.05 11.37 -9.06
CA MET A 145 5.89 11.09 -10.48
C MET A 145 5.06 12.11 -11.26
N SER A 146 3.91 12.55 -10.73
CA SER A 146 3.03 13.49 -11.46
C SER A 146 3.46 14.96 -11.33
N GLY A 147 4.27 15.31 -10.33
CA GLY A 147 4.62 16.71 -10.03
C GLY A 147 3.49 17.50 -9.36
N MET A 148 2.43 16.83 -8.91
CA MET A 148 1.32 17.43 -8.17
C MET A 148 1.77 17.88 -6.78
N GLU A 149 1.28 19.04 -6.34
CA GLU A 149 1.57 19.60 -5.03
C GLU A 149 0.47 19.26 -4.01
N ARG A 150 0.86 18.95 -2.78
CA ARG A 150 -0.09 18.74 -1.67
C ARG A 150 -0.35 20.04 -0.94
N TYR A 151 -1.63 20.35 -0.73
CA TYR A 151 -2.10 21.41 0.15
C TYR A 151 -2.92 20.82 1.30
N ASP A 152 -2.54 21.16 2.53
CA ASP A 152 -3.24 20.74 3.75
C ASP A 152 -4.39 21.72 4.05
N LEU A 153 -5.63 21.22 4.03
CA LEU A 153 -6.83 21.97 4.41
C LEU A 153 -7.01 22.03 5.93
#